data_AF-A0A0F9F788-F1
#
_entry.id   AF-A0A0F9F788-F1
#
_cell.length_a   1.000
_cell.length_b   1.000
_cell.length_c   1.000
_cell.angle_alpha   90.00
_cell.angle_beta   90.00
_cell.angle_gamma   90.00
#
_symmetry.space_group_name_H-M   'P 1'
#
loop_
_entity.id
_entity.type
_entity.pdbx_description
1 polymer ?
#
loop_
_entity_poly.entity_id
_entity_poly.type
_entity_poly.pdbx_seq_one_letter_code
_entity_poly.pdbx_strand_id
1 'polypeptide(L)' 'MSLGKNERKILRKLKKHKKLRSKEIFPNRKSPISSFNSLERKGLIRWKEGHSAKKGRGNLGYKWEITKKGVKQEI' A
#
# COMPACT_ATOMS: atom_id res chain seq x y z
N MET A 1 7.82 -3.02 17.61
CA MET A 1 6.60 -3.45 16.88
C MET A 1 7.04 -4.25 15.65
N SER A 2 6.72 -5.53 15.57
CA SER A 2 7.13 -6.38 14.44
C SER A 2 6.12 -6.34 13.31
N LEU A 3 6.59 -6.17 12.08
CA LEU A 3 5.77 -6.21 10.87
C LEU A 3 5.53 -7.66 10.42
N GLY A 4 4.31 -7.97 10.01
CA GLY A 4 3.95 -9.25 9.41
C GLY A 4 4.54 -9.44 8.00
N LYS A 5 4.57 -10.68 7.49
CA LYS A 5 5.13 -11.02 6.16
C LYS A 5 4.55 -10.19 5.01
N ASN A 6 3.23 -9.99 5.01
CA ASN A 6 2.56 -9.18 3.98
C ASN A 6 2.84 -7.69 4.12
N GLU A 7 2.90 -7.16 5.36
CA GLU A 7 3.23 -5.76 5.63
C GLU A 7 4.65 -5.42 5.16
N ARG A 8 5.63 -6.28 5.47
CA ARG A 8 7.02 -6.12 4.99
C ARG A 8 7.09 -6.12 3.46
N LYS A 9 6.35 -7.02 2.81
CA LYS A 9 6.29 -7.09 1.34
C LYS A 9 5.70 -5.80 0.73
N ILE A 10 4.62 -5.28 1.31
CA ILE A 10 4.00 -4.01 0.88
C ILE A 10 5.02 -2.88 1.02
N LEU A 11 5.64 -2.72 2.19
CA LEU A 11 6.62 -1.67 2.43
C LEU A 11 7.84 -1.78 1.53
N ARG A 12 8.39 -2.98 1.32
CA ARG A 12 9.57 -3.18 0.44
C ARG A 12 9.25 -2.77 -1.01
N LYS A 13 8.06 -3.13 -1.51
CA LYS A 13 7.60 -2.73 -2.85
C LYS A 13 7.38 -1.22 -2.93
N LEU A 14 6.74 -0.61 -1.94
CA LEU A 14 6.51 0.82 -1.92
C LEU A 14 7.79 1.64 -1.69
N LYS A 15 8.79 1.13 -0.95
CA LYS A 15 10.12 1.75 -0.86
C LYS A 15 10.80 1.84 -2.23
N LYS A 16 10.73 0.76 -3.02
CA LYS A 16 11.34 0.70 -4.35
C LYS A 16 10.64 1.60 -5.37
N HIS A 17 9.31 1.60 -5.38
CA HIS A 17 8.52 2.24 -6.44
C HIS A 17 7.86 3.56 -6.03
N LYS A 18 7.97 3.96 -4.75
CA LYS A 18 7.35 5.13 -4.09
C LYS A 18 5.81 5.09 -4.05
N LYS A 19 5.15 4.65 -5.12
CA LYS A 19 3.70 4.57 -5.31
C LYS A 19 3.28 3.34 -6.11
N LEU A 20 2.36 2.54 -5.59
CA LEU A 20 1.81 1.36 -6.30
C LEU A 20 0.35 1.10 -5.92
N ARG A 21 -0.40 0.51 -6.84
CA ARG A 21 -1.72 -0.07 -6.55
C ARG A 21 -1.58 -1.39 -5.80
N SER A 22 -2.62 -1.77 -5.06
CA SER A 22 -2.65 -3.07 -4.36
C SER A 22 -2.43 -4.26 -5.30
N LYS A 23 -3.02 -4.21 -6.51
CA LYS A 23 -2.84 -5.23 -7.55
C LYS A 23 -1.43 -5.27 -8.14
N GLU A 24 -0.70 -4.16 -8.14
CA GLU A 24 0.71 -4.16 -8.60
C GLU A 24 1.64 -4.79 -7.54
N ILE A 25 1.29 -4.68 -6.27
CA ILE A 25 2.02 -5.32 -5.16
C ILE A 25 1.68 -6.83 -5.09
N PHE A 26 0.43 -7.19 -5.43
CA PHE A 26 -0.11 -8.55 -5.43
C PHE A 26 -0.87 -8.85 -6.72
N PRO A 27 -0.17 -9.16 -7.83
CA PRO A 27 -0.79 -9.33 -9.15
C PRO A 27 -1.64 -10.60 -9.24
N ASN A 28 -1.17 -11.71 -8.67
CA ASN A 28 -1.77 -13.04 -8.85
C ASN A 28 -2.61 -13.49 -7.65
N ARG A 29 -2.99 -12.57 -6.74
CA ARG A 29 -3.77 -12.91 -5.55
C ARG A 29 -4.54 -11.73 -5.00
N LYS A 30 -5.59 -12.00 -4.22
CA LYS A 30 -6.34 -10.97 -3.51
C LYS A 30 -5.42 -10.14 -2.62
N SER A 31 -5.55 -8.82 -2.69
CA SER A 31 -4.75 -7.90 -1.89
C SER A 31 -5.13 -8.06 -0.40
N PRO A 32 -4.15 -8.23 0.52
CA PRO A 32 -4.41 -8.38 1.95
C PRO A 32 -4.77 -7.02 2.56
N ILE A 33 -6.05 -6.64 2.46
CA ILE A 33 -6.57 -5.32 2.89
C ILE A 33 -6.20 -5.02 4.35
N SER A 34 -6.26 -6.03 5.23
CA SER A 34 -5.87 -5.88 6.65
C SER A 34 -4.42 -5.40 6.82
N SER A 35 -3.49 -5.87 6.00
CA SER A 35 -2.09 -5.44 6.04
C SER A 35 -1.90 -4.00 5.54
N PHE A 36 -2.67 -3.57 4.53
CA PHE A 36 -2.65 -2.18 4.07
C PHE A 36 -3.21 -1.24 5.14
N ASN A 37 -4.38 -1.55 5.70
CA ASN A 37 -5.01 -0.75 6.75
C ASN A 37 -4.12 -0.66 8.00
N SER A 38 -3.45 -1.74 8.37
CA SER A 38 -2.50 -1.75 9.49
C SER A 38 -1.30 -0.81 9.24
N LEU A 39 -0.69 -0.86 8.04
CA LEU A 39 0.41 0.02 7.67
C LEU A 39 -0.01 1.48 7.59
N GLU A 40 -1.23 1.75 7.14
CA GLU A 40 -1.82 3.08 7.09
C GLU A 40 -2.06 3.64 8.49
N ARG A 41 -2.68 2.86 9.39
CA ARG A 41 -2.86 3.24 10.81
C ARG A 41 -1.53 3.51 11.51
N LYS A 42 -0.47 2.76 11.17
CA LYS A 42 0.90 2.98 11.65
C LYS A 42 1.54 4.25 11.07
N GLY A 43 0.93 4.87 10.06
CA GLY A 43 1.41 6.05 9.35
C GLY A 43 2.58 5.76 8.40
N LEU A 44 2.79 4.49 8.01
CA LEU A 44 3.92 4.07 7.17
C LEU A 44 3.61 4.19 5.68
N ILE A 45 2.35 4.06 5.33
CA ILE A 45 1.83 4.28 3.98
C ILE A 45 0.59 5.16 4.07
N ARG A 46 0.20 5.77 2.96
CA ARG A 46 -1.07 6.47 2.83
C ARG A 46 -1.70 6.18 1.49
N TRP A 47 -3.01 6.08 1.47
CA TRP A 47 -3.76 6.14 0.22
C TRP A 47 -3.68 7.54 -0.40
N LYS A 48 -3.59 7.58 -1.73
CA LYS A 48 -3.76 8.81 -2.51
C LYS A 48 -4.79 8.52 -3.60
N GLU A 49 -5.86 9.32 -3.62
CA GLU A 49 -6.88 9.22 -4.64
C GLU A 49 -6.27 9.45 -6.04
N GLY A 50 -6.61 8.56 -6.96
CA GLY A 50 -6.43 8.82 -8.38
C GLY A 50 -7.60 9.64 -8.91
N HIS A 51 -7.41 10.24 -10.08
CA HIS A 51 -8.25 11.25 -10.74
C HIS A 51 -9.74 10.93 -10.99
N SER A 52 -10.33 9.84 -10.47
CA SER A 52 -11.69 9.41 -10.86
C SER A 52 -12.58 9.06 -9.67
N ALA A 53 -13.66 9.84 -9.52
CA ALA A 53 -14.70 9.73 -8.48
C ALA A 53 -15.83 8.74 -8.82
N LYS A 54 -15.70 7.89 -9.85
CA LYS A 54 -16.75 6.92 -10.23
C LYS A 54 -16.66 5.63 -9.39
N LYS A 55 -17.60 5.44 -8.46
CA LYS A 55 -17.81 4.17 -7.73
C LYS A 55 -18.29 3.08 -8.71
N GLY A 56 -17.40 2.18 -9.13
CA GLY A 56 -17.72 0.99 -9.93
C GLY A 56 -16.62 -0.07 -9.83
N ARG A 57 -16.95 -1.36 -10.04
CA ARG A 57 -16.11 -2.57 -9.80
C ARG A 57 -14.80 -2.68 -10.65
N GLY A 58 -14.35 -1.57 -11.22
CA GLY A 58 -13.07 -1.41 -11.91
C GLY A 58 -12.36 -0.10 -11.51
N ASN A 59 -12.52 0.38 -10.27
CA ASN A 59 -11.93 1.64 -9.86
C ASN A 59 -10.39 1.53 -9.72
N LEU A 60 -9.71 1.82 -10.83
CA LEU A 60 -8.26 1.79 -11.03
C LEU A 60 -7.55 3.03 -10.44
N GLY A 61 -8.25 3.92 -9.73
CA GLY A 61 -7.69 5.20 -9.28
C GLY A 61 -6.68 5.11 -8.13
N TYR A 62 -6.94 4.26 -7.13
CA TYR A 62 -6.27 4.39 -5.83
C TYR A 62 -4.85 3.81 -5.82
N LYS A 63 -3.88 4.64 -5.45
CA LYS A 63 -2.47 4.23 -5.27
C LYS A 63 -2.09 4.37 -3.79
N TRP A 64 -1.32 3.41 -3.31
CA TRP A 64 -0.63 3.51 -2.03
C TRP A 64 0.69 4.24 -2.24
N GLU A 65 0.97 5.23 -1.40
CA GLU A 65 2.24 5.96 -1.35
C GLU A 65 2.94 5.63 -0.02
N ILE A 66 4.26 5.46 -0.05
CA ILE A 66 5.05 5.35 1.18
C ILE A 66 5.25 6.73 1.82
N THR A 67 5.08 6.82 3.14
CA THR A 67 5.34 8.05 3.88
C THR A 67 6.82 8.16 4.25
N LYS A 68 7.27 9.35 4.69
CA LYS A 68 8.63 9.53 5.26
C LYS A 68 8.90 8.54 6.41
N LYS A 69 7.88 8.23 7.22
CA LYS A 69 7.97 7.26 8.32
C LYS A 69 8.16 5.84 7.79
N GLY A 70 7.42 5.45 6.75
CA GLY A 70 7.57 4.15 6.09
C GLY A 70 8.94 3.95 5.44
N VAL A 71 9.54 5.00 4.90
CA VAL A 71 10.90 4.95 4.34
C VAL A 71 11.94 4.66 5.42
N LYS A 72 11.84 5.34 6.57
CA LYS A 72 12.77 5.19 7.71
C LYS A 72 12.60 3.88 8.50
N GLN A 73 11.47 3.19 8.35
CA GLN A 73 11.21 1.92 9.03
C GLN A 73 12.20 0.83 8.59
N GLU A 74 13.00 0.26 9.50
CA GLU A 74 13.77 -0.97 9.22
C GLU A 74 12.83 -2.17 8.99
N ILE A 75 13.15 -3.02 8.00
CA ILE A 75 12.30 -4.12 7.46
C ILE A 75 13.08 -5.43 7.44
#